data_AF-A0A127SP82-F1
#
_entry.id   AF-A0A127SP82-F1
#
_cell.length_a   1.000
_cell.length_b   1.000
_cell.length_c   1.000
_cell.angle_alpha   90.00
_cell.angle_beta   90.00
_cell.angle_gamma   90.00
#
_symmetry.space_group_name_H-M   'P 1'
#
loop_
_entity.id
_entity.type
_entity.pdbx_description
1 polymer ?
#
loop_
_entity_poly.entity_id
_entity_poly.type
_entity_poly.pdbx_seq_one_letter_code
_entity_poly.pdbx_strand_id
1 'polypeptide(L)'
;ASEKVKYEIYRAVKEALRSADTWKEFQNKLLKMGVEMEFKYKGNTNEVQGIRFIKNGLSFKGSGIDRSFSWSRLDAALDHNHVTSLENDVSQKQPYHEDGI
;
A
#
# COMPACT_ATOMS: atom_id res chain seq x y z
N ALA A 1 -1.74 5.55 -25.00
CA ALA A 1 -2.62 5.97 -23.89
C ALA A 1 -2.50 5.06 -22.66
N SER A 2 -2.58 3.73 -22.81
CA SER A 2 -2.50 2.77 -21.71
C SER A 2 -1.20 2.81 -20.91
N GLU A 3 -0.04 2.93 -21.54
CA GLU A 3 1.26 2.95 -20.84
C GLU A 3 1.43 4.16 -19.92
N LYS A 4 0.94 5.34 -20.34
CA LYS A 4 0.93 6.53 -19.48
C LYS A 4 0.09 6.29 -18.22
N VAL A 5 -1.10 5.70 -18.37
CA VAL A 5 -1.99 5.42 -17.23
C VAL A 5 -1.39 4.34 -16.32
N LYS A 6 -0.75 3.29 -16.87
CA LYS A 6 0.01 2.32 -16.06
C LYS A 6 1.11 2.99 -15.24
N TYR A 7 1.85 3.91 -15.85
CA TYR A 7 2.91 4.65 -15.15
C TYR A 7 2.35 5.58 -14.05
N GLU A 8 1.22 6.23 -14.29
CA GLU A 8 0.53 7.03 -13.27
C GLU A 8 0.07 6.17 -12.10
N ILE A 9 -0.51 5.00 -12.36
CA ILE A 9 -0.88 4.04 -11.32
C ILE A 9 0.38 3.56 -10.57
N TYR A 10 1.45 3.25 -11.29
CA TYR A 10 2.73 2.85 -10.67
C TYR A 10 3.24 3.88 -9.68
N ARG A 11 3.27 5.15 -10.08
CA ARG A 11 3.69 6.26 -9.20
C ARG A 11 2.77 6.39 -8.00
N ALA A 12 1.46 6.33 -8.20
CA ALA A 12 0.49 6.43 -7.12
C ALA A 12 0.65 5.29 -6.09
N VAL A 13 0.83 4.05 -6.55
CA VAL A 13 1.07 2.90 -5.67
C VAL A 13 2.35 3.06 -4.87
N LYS A 14 3.46 3.43 -5.53
CA LYS A 14 4.74 3.64 -4.84
C LYS A 14 4.65 4.76 -3.80
N GLU A 15 3.97 5.86 -4.11
CA GLU A 15 3.83 6.98 -3.19
C GLU A 15 2.92 6.63 -2.00
N ALA A 16 1.80 5.95 -2.24
CA ALA A 16 0.91 5.50 -1.17
C ALA A 16 1.60 4.50 -0.23
N LEU A 17 2.39 3.57 -0.76
CA LEU A 17 3.16 2.59 0.02
C LEU A 17 4.23 3.19 0.93
N ARG A 18 4.67 4.44 0.71
CA ARG A 18 5.72 5.03 1.56
C ARG A 18 5.23 5.46 2.93
N SER A 19 3.92 5.55 3.12
CA SER A 19 3.32 6.20 4.30
C SER A 19 1.94 5.65 4.65
N ALA A 20 1.57 4.52 4.06
CA ALA A 20 0.37 3.79 4.44
C ALA A 20 0.81 2.59 5.26
N ASP A 21 0.17 2.43 6.39
CA ASP A 21 0.47 1.35 7.34
C ASP A 21 -0.68 0.35 7.38
N THR A 22 -1.80 0.67 6.70
CA THR A 22 -2.97 -0.19 6.59
C THR A 22 -3.53 -0.18 5.17
N TRP A 23 -4.25 -1.25 4.82
CA TRP A 23 -4.99 -1.33 3.55
C TRP A 23 -5.98 -0.18 3.35
N LYS A 24 -6.64 0.27 4.43
CA LYS A 24 -7.60 1.38 4.38
C LYS A 24 -6.91 2.69 4.03
N GLU A 25 -5.77 2.98 4.65
CA GLU A 25 -5.00 4.18 4.32
C GLU A 25 -4.43 4.13 2.92
N PHE A 26 -3.90 2.98 2.52
CA PHE A 26 -3.37 2.75 1.18
C PHE A 26 -4.45 3.04 0.12
N GLN A 27 -5.65 2.46 0.29
CA GLN A 27 -6.78 2.69 -0.61
C GLN A 27 -7.22 4.16 -0.61
N ASN A 28 -7.30 4.80 0.55
CA ASN A 28 -7.65 6.23 0.64
C ASN A 28 -6.64 7.14 -0.07
N LYS A 29 -5.34 6.87 0.06
CA LYS A 29 -4.29 7.63 -0.63
C LYS A 29 -4.38 7.43 -2.15
N LEU A 30 -4.60 6.20 -2.62
CA LEU A 30 -4.82 5.93 -4.04
C LEU A 30 -6.03 6.70 -4.58
N LEU A 31 -7.16 6.68 -3.86
CA LEU A 31 -8.37 7.41 -4.25
C LEU A 31 -8.11 8.92 -4.37
N LYS A 32 -7.35 9.51 -3.44
CA LYS A 32 -6.94 10.92 -3.52
C LYS A 32 -6.09 11.24 -4.75
N MET A 33 -5.35 10.26 -5.26
CA MET A 33 -4.58 10.36 -6.51
C MET A 33 -5.39 9.97 -7.77
N GLY A 34 -6.69 9.75 -7.61
CA GLY A 34 -7.59 9.32 -8.68
C GLY A 34 -7.25 7.93 -9.20
N VAL A 35 -6.86 7.01 -8.30
CA VAL A 35 -6.65 5.60 -8.58
C VAL A 35 -7.55 4.80 -7.66
N GLU A 36 -8.43 4.00 -8.23
CA GLU A 36 -9.23 3.04 -7.50
C GLU A 36 -8.49 1.70 -7.42
N MET A 37 -8.79 0.93 -6.38
CA MET A 37 -8.19 -0.38 -6.12
C MET A 37 -9.28 -1.37 -5.72
N GLU A 38 -9.20 -2.57 -6.28
CA GLU A 38 -10.11 -3.67 -5.97
C GLU A 38 -9.34 -4.97 -5.73
N PHE A 39 -9.77 -5.74 -4.72
CA PHE A 39 -9.31 -7.11 -4.53
C PHE A 39 -10.03 -8.04 -5.48
N LYS A 40 -9.27 -8.92 -6.13
CA LYS A 40 -9.82 -10.02 -6.91
C LYS A 40 -9.89 -11.27 -6.06
N TYR A 41 -11.08 -11.83 -5.91
CA TYR A 41 -11.30 -13.07 -5.15
C TYR A 41 -11.42 -14.30 -6.06
N LYS A 42 -11.13 -15.48 -5.51
CA LYS A 42 -11.31 -16.76 -6.20
C LYS A 42 -12.76 -17.23 -6.08
N GLY A 43 -13.57 -16.95 -7.10
CA GLY A 43 -14.98 -17.35 -7.09
C GLY A 43 -15.70 -16.78 -5.87
N ASN A 44 -16.32 -17.66 -5.06
CA ASN A 44 -17.05 -17.29 -3.84
C ASN A 44 -16.21 -17.46 -2.56
N THR A 45 -14.88 -17.58 -2.65
CA THR A 45 -14.02 -17.68 -1.46
C THR A 45 -13.46 -16.33 -1.05
N ASN A 46 -12.98 -16.24 0.18
CA ASN A 46 -12.25 -15.07 0.68
C ASN A 46 -10.76 -15.08 0.27
N GLU A 47 -10.35 -15.97 -0.64
CA GLU A 47 -8.97 -16.08 -1.10
C GLU A 47 -8.69 -14.99 -2.15
N VAL A 48 -7.83 -14.03 -1.79
CA VAL A 48 -7.41 -12.97 -2.71
C VAL A 48 -6.43 -13.54 -3.74
N GLN A 49 -6.82 -13.48 -5.03
CA GLN A 49 -6.02 -13.91 -6.18
C GLN A 49 -5.16 -12.79 -6.77
N GLY A 50 -5.43 -11.55 -6.40
CA GLY A 50 -4.65 -10.41 -6.85
C GLY A 50 -5.37 -9.10 -6.65
N ILE A 51 -4.77 -8.05 -7.20
CA ILE A 51 -5.25 -6.68 -7.09
C ILE A 51 -5.44 -6.10 -8.48
N ARG A 52 -6.49 -5.30 -8.61
CA ARG A 52 -6.81 -4.52 -9.80
C ARG A 52 -6.73 -3.05 -9.46
N PHE A 53 -6.10 -2.27 -10.32
CA PHE A 53 -6.06 -0.82 -10.24
C PHE A 53 -6.84 -0.22 -11.39
N ILE A 54 -7.58 0.85 -11.11
CA ILE A 54 -8.44 1.51 -12.09
C ILE A 54 -8.12 3.01 -12.07
N LYS A 55 -7.91 3.58 -13.26
CA LYS A 55 -7.71 5.02 -13.44
C LYS A 55 -8.26 5.43 -14.80
N ASN A 56 -9.03 6.52 -14.84
CA ASN A 56 -9.64 7.06 -16.06
C ASN A 56 -10.44 6.00 -16.85
N GLY A 57 -11.15 5.10 -16.14
CA GLY A 57 -11.90 3.99 -16.72
C GLY A 57 -11.06 2.82 -17.26
N LEU A 58 -9.73 2.90 -17.20
CA LEU A 58 -8.83 1.80 -17.58
C LEU A 58 -8.46 0.96 -16.38
N SER A 59 -8.47 -0.36 -16.57
CA SER A 59 -8.27 -1.32 -15.50
C SER A 59 -7.08 -2.24 -15.77
N PHE A 60 -6.21 -2.40 -14.78
CA PHE A 60 -4.97 -3.15 -14.88
C PHE A 60 -4.78 -4.09 -13.69
N LYS A 61 -4.26 -5.30 -13.94
CA LYS A 61 -3.82 -6.20 -12.86
C LYS A 61 -2.55 -5.61 -12.23
N GLY A 62 -2.46 -5.59 -10.90
CA GLY A 62 -1.29 -5.08 -10.18
C GLY A 62 0.01 -5.73 -10.64
N SER A 63 0.06 -7.07 -10.66
CA SER A 63 1.21 -7.84 -11.17
C SER A 63 1.51 -7.64 -12.65
N GLY A 64 0.56 -7.12 -13.43
CA GLY A 64 0.75 -6.73 -14.82
C GLY A 64 1.29 -5.31 -15.01
N ILE A 65 1.26 -4.48 -13.96
CA ILE A 65 1.96 -3.18 -13.91
C ILE A 65 3.37 -3.39 -13.37
N ASP A 66 3.47 -4.02 -12.20
CA ASP A 66 4.75 -4.34 -11.57
C ASP A 66 4.59 -5.60 -10.71
N ARG A 67 5.57 -6.51 -10.75
CA ARG A 67 5.54 -7.76 -9.95
C ARG A 67 5.46 -7.50 -8.44
N SER A 68 5.90 -6.33 -7.97
CA SER A 68 5.79 -5.90 -6.58
C SER A 68 4.37 -5.52 -6.16
N PHE A 69 3.43 -5.33 -7.10
CA PHE A 69 2.05 -4.97 -6.79
C PHE A 69 1.12 -6.20 -6.74
N SER A 70 1.65 -7.37 -6.41
CA SER A 70 0.84 -8.52 -6.02
C SER A 70 0.27 -8.31 -4.61
N TRP A 71 -0.86 -8.96 -4.31
CA TRP A 71 -1.49 -8.87 -2.99
C TRP A 71 -0.49 -9.13 -1.86
N SER A 72 0.20 -10.28 -1.89
CA SER A 72 1.17 -10.67 -0.85
C SER A 72 2.33 -9.69 -0.66
N ARG A 73 2.74 -8.96 -1.70
CA ARG A 73 3.86 -8.01 -1.60
C ARG A 73 3.42 -6.64 -1.10
N LEU A 74 2.22 -6.22 -1.47
CA LEU A 74 1.62 -5.03 -0.89
C LEU A 74 1.26 -5.26 0.58
N ASP A 75 0.73 -6.43 0.92
CA ASP A 75 0.43 -6.84 2.29
C ASP A 75 1.68 -6.78 3.17
N ALA A 76 2.76 -7.46 2.76
CA ALA A 76 4.03 -7.44 3.48
C ALA A 76 4.64 -6.03 3.59
N ALA A 77 4.46 -5.16 2.59
CA ALA A 77 4.95 -3.79 2.65
C ALA A 77 4.16 -2.93 3.65
N LEU A 78 2.84 -3.11 3.71
CA LEU A 78 1.99 -2.40 4.66
C LEU A 78 2.25 -2.89 6.10
N ASP A 79 2.40 -4.19 6.30
CA ASP A 79 2.74 -4.77 7.61
C ASP A 79 4.10 -4.26 8.11
N HIS A 80 5.11 -4.21 7.23
CA HIS A 80 6.43 -3.68 7.58
C HIS A 80 6.38 -2.20 7.98
N ASN A 81 5.59 -1.38 7.28
CA ASN A 81 5.39 0.01 7.64
C ASN A 81 4.69 0.15 8.99
N HIS A 82 3.66 -0.68 9.26
CA HIS A 82 2.96 -0.69 10.54
C HIS A 82 3.90 -0.99 11.71
N VAL A 83 4.76 -2.01 11.58
CA VAL A 83 5.77 -2.34 12.60
C VAL A 83 6.77 -1.19 12.79
N THR A 84 7.28 -0.62 11.69
CA THR A 84 8.23 0.50 11.74
C THR A 84 7.64 1.74 12.43
N SER A 85 6.37 2.05 12.16
CA SER A 85 5.67 3.18 12.82
C SER A 85 5.51 2.93 14.32
N LEU A 86 5.19 1.70 14.74
CA LEU A 86 5.10 1.33 16.15
C LEU A 86 6.45 1.38 16.87
N GLU A 87 7.53 0.89 16.24
CA GLU A 87 8.89 0.94 16.80
C GLU A 87 9.38 2.39 16.98
N ASN A 88 9.09 3.26 16.01
CA ASN A 88 9.42 4.68 16.11
C ASN A 88 8.61 5.38 17.23
N ASP A 89 7.33 5.05 17.40
CA ASP A 89 6.49 5.57 18.49
C ASP A 89 6.99 5.11 19.88
N VAL A 90 7.49 3.89 20.01
CA VAL A 90 8.09 3.38 21.25
C VAL A 90 9.44 4.03 21.54
N SER A 91 10.26 4.24 20.51
CA SER A 91 11.56 4.91 20.65
C SER A 91 11.43 6.39 21.06
N GLN A 92 10.35 7.07 20.65
CA GLN A 92 10.09 8.46 21.06
C GLN A 92 9.49 8.62 22.46
N LYS A 93 9.28 7.54 23.22
CA LYS A 93 8.80 7.56 24.61
C LYS A 93 9.87 7.25 25.67
N GLN A 94 11.14 7.52 25.42
CA GLN A 94 12.12 7.63 26.51
C GLN A 94 12.28 9.09 26.98
N PRO A 95 11.74 9.46 28.15
CA PRO A 95 12.19 10.64 28.83
C PRO A 95 13.03 10.27 30.08
N TYR A 96 14.20 10.91 30.14
CA TYR A 96 15.10 11.15 31.29
C TYR A 96 16.25 10.17 31.59
N HIS A 97 17.47 10.71 31.39
CA HIS A 97 18.67 10.44 32.16
C HIS A 97 18.38 10.62 33.66
N GLU A 98 18.68 9.62 34.49
CA GLU A 98 19.00 9.87 35.90
C GLU A 98 20.51 10.08 36.02
N ASP A 99 20.92 11.35 36.07
CA ASP A 99 22.16 11.75 36.73
C ASP A 99 21.91 11.84 38.26
N GLY A 100 22.72 11.14 39.05
CA GLY A 100 22.85 11.27 40.52
C GLY A 100 22.23 10.09 41.29
N ILE A 101 22.98 9.25 42.02
CA ILE A 101 23.91 9.54 43.14
C ILE A 101 25.11 8.58 43.10
#